data_AF-A0A5E4K438-F1
#
_entry.id   AF-A0A5E4K438-F1
#
_cell.length_a   1.000
_cell.length_b   1.000
_cell.length_c   1.000
_cell.angle_alpha   90.00
_cell.angle_beta   90.00
_cell.angle_gamma   90.00
#
_symmetry.space_group_name_H-M   'P 1'
#
loop_
_entity.id
_entity.type
_entity.pdbx_description
1 polymer ?
#
loop_
_entity_poly.entity_id
_entity_poly.type
_entity_poly.pdbx_seq_one_letter_code
_entity_poly.pdbx_strand_id
1 'polypeptide(L)'
;MLKKRFSIWDILAWVILIGIALWVLLKVLGIINTPLLIEYAPIFGAVYLAGWAMHKLDTAVDEIKDLKHFAKETAEQINNIKVKCVKNHSD
;
A
#
# COMPACT_ATOMS: atom_id res chain seq x y z
N MET A 1 5.63 -19.98 -23.87
CA MET A 1 6.61 -19.36 -22.96
C MET A 1 6.40 -17.85 -22.98
N LEU A 2 5.75 -17.30 -21.94
CA LEU A 2 5.50 -15.86 -21.82
C LEU A 2 6.83 -15.14 -21.63
N LYS A 3 7.26 -14.38 -22.64
CA LYS A 3 8.43 -13.50 -22.56
C LYS A 3 8.08 -12.36 -21.61
N LYS A 4 8.30 -12.55 -20.31
CA LYS A 4 8.18 -11.49 -19.29
C LYS A 4 9.05 -10.34 -19.77
N ARG A 5 8.41 -9.22 -20.15
CA ARG A 5 9.14 -7.98 -20.40
C ARG A 5 9.76 -7.62 -19.06
N PHE A 6 11.07 -7.78 -18.94
CA PHE A 6 11.79 -7.30 -17.77
C PHE A 6 11.51 -5.82 -17.66
N SER A 7 10.75 -5.44 -16.64
CA SER A 7 10.47 -4.06 -16.37
C SER A 7 11.77 -3.41 -15.90
N ILE A 8 11.97 -2.13 -16.20
CA ILE A 8 13.12 -1.37 -15.67
C ILE A 8 13.17 -1.49 -14.14
N TRP A 9 12.00 -1.63 -13.52
CA TRP A 9 11.81 -1.91 -12.10
C TRP A 9 12.35 -3.27 -11.65
N ASP A 10 12.26 -4.32 -12.47
CA ASP A 10 12.85 -5.62 -12.15
C ASP A 10 14.38 -5.51 -12.13
N ILE A 11 14.97 -4.80 -13.10
CA ILE A 11 16.41 -4.59 -13.16
C ILE A 11 16.87 -3.81 -11.94
N LEU A 12 16.16 -2.73 -11.59
CA LEU A 12 16.46 -1.94 -10.40
C LEU A 12 16.37 -2.77 -9.12
N ALA A 13 15.34 -3.62 -8.99
CA ALA A 13 15.19 -4.52 -7.85
C ALA A 13 16.34 -5.52 -7.75
N TRP A 14 16.77 -6.11 -8.87
CA TRP A 14 17.92 -7.02 -8.90
C TRP A 14 19.24 -6.33 -8.54
N VAL A 15 19.47 -5.10 -9.02
CA VAL A 15 20.66 -4.32 -8.67
C VAL A 15 20.71 -4.01 -7.18
N ILE A 16 19.58 -3.59 -6.60
CA ILE A 16 19.49 -3.32 -5.15
C ILE A 16 19.73 -4.60 -4.35
N LEU A 17 19.16 -5.72 -4.78
CA LEU A 17 19.28 -7.00 -4.09
C LEU A 17 20.71 -7.53 -4.11
N ILE A 18 21.41 -7.42 -5.25
CA ILE A 18 22.83 -7.76 -5.37
C ILE A 18 23.68 -6.81 -4.51
N GLY A 19 23.37 -5.52 -4.49
CA GLY A 19 24.07 -4.52 -3.66
C GLY A 19 23.97 -4.83 -2.17
N ILE A 20 22.77 -5.19 -1.68
CA ILE A 20 22.56 -5.59 -0.29
C ILE A 20 23.30 -6.89 0.01
N ALA A 21 23.25 -7.88 -0.90
CA ALA A 21 23.96 -9.15 -0.70
C ALA A 21 25.49 -8.96 -0.63
N LEU A 22 26.07 -8.14 -1.51
CA LEU A 22 27.49 -7.80 -1.46
C LEU A 22 27.84 -7.04 -0.19
N TRP A 23 27.00 -6.07 0.21
CA TRP A 23 27.21 -5.31 1.44
C TRP A 23 27.21 -6.22 2.68
N VAL A 24 26.28 -7.17 2.78
CA VAL A 24 26.25 -8.16 3.87
C VAL A 24 27.50 -9.03 3.86
N LEU A 25 27.93 -9.55 2.70
CA LEU A 25 29.15 -10.36 2.59
C LEU A 25 30.39 -9.57 3.05
N LEU A 26 30.52 -8.32 2.62
CA LEU A 26 31.62 -7.43 3.02
C LEU A 26 31.58 -7.09 4.51
N LYS A 27 30.39 -6.99 5.12
CA LYS A 27 30.18 -6.82 6.57
C LYS A 27 30.59 -8.07 7.35
N VAL A 28 30.20 -9.27 6.90
CA VAL A 28 30.53 -10.55 7.55
C VAL A 28 32.03 -10.84 7.50
N LEU A 29 32.70 -10.47 6.41
CA LEU A 29 34.15 -10.60 6.28
C LEU A 29 34.94 -9.55 7.09
N GLY A 30 34.25 -8.62 7.77
CA GLY A 30 34.87 -7.58 8.59
C GLY A 30 35.68 -6.55 7.78
N ILE A 31 35.54 -6.53 6.45
CA ILE A 31 36.26 -5.64 5.55
C ILE A 31 35.74 -4.21 5.68
N ILE A 32 34.44 -4.06 5.93
CA ILE A 32 33.78 -2.77 6.10
C ILE A 32 33.58 -2.50 7.60
N ASN A 33 34.40 -1.60 8.15
CA ASN A 33 34.16 -0.98 9.45
C ASN A 33 33.14 0.16 9.26
N THR A 34 31.87 -0.17 9.01
CA THR A 34 30.84 0.84 8.75
C THR A 34 30.49 1.57 10.05
N PRO A 35 30.44 2.92 10.05
CA PRO A 35 30.00 3.66 11.22
C PRO A 35 28.56 3.25 11.58
N LEU A 36 28.27 3.14 12.88
CA LEU A 36 26.99 2.68 13.46
C LEU A 36 25.74 3.26 12.76
N LEU A 37 25.79 4.52 12.30
CA LEU A 37 24.69 5.15 11.55
C LEU A 37 24.25 4.38 10.29
N ILE A 38 25.18 3.81 9.53
CA ILE A 38 24.85 3.06 8.31
C ILE A 38 24.28 1.68 8.66
N GLU A 39 24.65 1.13 9.82
CA GLU A 39 24.13 -0.15 10.31
C GLU A 39 22.69 -0.06 10.79
N TYR A 40 22.28 1.08 11.35
CA TYR A 40 20.88 1.32 11.73
C TYR A 40 20.01 1.84 10.58
N ALA A 41 20.59 2.29 9.47
CA ALA A 41 19.83 2.81 8.33
C ALA A 41 18.74 1.84 7.82
N PRO A 42 18.96 0.52 7.71
CA PRO A 42 17.91 -0.44 7.35
C PRO A 42 16.78 -0.50 8.38
N ILE A 43 17.12 -0.41 9.67
CA ILE A 43 16.15 -0.45 10.78
C ILE A 43 15.30 0.81 10.77
N PHE A 44 15.91 1.99 10.69
CA PHE A 44 15.19 3.26 10.57
C PHE A 44 14.35 3.32 9.29
N GLY A 45 14.87 2.80 8.18
CA GLY A 45 14.12 2.69 6.93
C GLY A 45 12.89 1.79 7.06
N ALA A 46 13.01 0.65 7.75
CA ALA A 46 11.88 -0.24 8.00
C ALA A 46 10.81 0.40 8.90
N VAL A 47 11.22 1.10 9.97
CA VAL A 47 10.29 1.83 10.86
C VAL A 47 9.58 2.95 10.10
N TYR A 48 10.31 3.71 9.28
CA TYR A 48 9.73 4.76 8.45
C TYR A 48 8.72 4.20 7.43
N LEU A 49 9.07 3.11 6.75
CA LEU A 49 8.17 2.45 5.80
C LEU A 49 6.92 1.90 6.47
N ALA A 50 7.05 1.34 7.68
CA ALA A 50 5.91 0.86 8.45
C ALA A 50 4.96 2.00 8.84
N GLY A 51 5.50 3.13 9.31
CA GLY A 51 4.71 4.32 9.63
C GLY A 51 4.00 4.90 8.41
N TRP A 52 4.69 4.99 7.27
CA TRP A 52 4.10 5.45 6.01
C TRP A 52 3.00 4.51 5.50
N ALA A 53 3.20 3.19 5.60
CA ALA A 53 2.20 2.20 5.21
C ALA A 53 0.95 2.26 6.09
N MET A 54 1.10 2.42 7.40
CA MET A 54 -0.02 2.63 8.32
C MET A 54 -0.80 3.90 7.99
N HIS A 55 -0.12 5.01 7.74
CA HIS A 55 -0.79 6.26 7.37
C HIS A 55 -1.61 6.14 6.08
N LYS A 56 -1.05 5.46 5.07
CA LYS A 56 -1.76 5.21 3.80
C LYS A 56 -2.97 4.28 3.97
N LEU A 57 -2.88 3.31 4.87
CA LEU A 57 -3.98 2.42 5.21
C LEU A 57 -5.12 3.18 5.90
N ASP A 58 -4.83 4.08 6.83
CA ASP A 58 -5.84 4.89 7.50
C ASP A 58 -6.63 5.77 6.50
N THR A 59 -5.92 6.43 5.57
CA THR A 59 -6.59 7.22 4.51
C THR A 59 -7.49 6.35 3.63
N ALA A 60 -7.03 5.16 3.24
CA ALA A 60 -7.84 4.25 2.42
C ALA A 60 -9.06 3.72 3.18
N VAL A 61 -8.96 3.48 4.48
CA VAL A 61 -10.08 3.05 5.33
C VAL A 61 -11.15 4.15 5.43
N ASP A 62 -10.74 5.40 5.55
CA ASP A 62 -11.67 6.54 5.62
C ASP A 62 -12.40 6.76 4.29
N GLU A 63 -11.72 6.65 3.14
CA GLU A 63 -12.37 6.69 1.82
C GLU A 63 -13.41 5.57 1.65
N ILE A 64 -13.12 4.36 2.14
CA ILE A 64 -14.05 3.22 2.08
C ILE A 64 -15.27 3.45 2.98
N LYS A 65 -15.09 4.04 4.17
CA LYS A 65 -16.22 4.37 5.06
C LYS A 65 -17.16 5.38 4.40
N ASP A 66 -16.60 6.39 3.73
CA ASP A 66 -17.40 7.41 3.06
C ASP A 66 -18.19 6.81 1.89
N LEU A 67 -17.56 5.97 1.06
CA LEU A 67 -18.26 5.24 0.00
C LEU A 67 -19.40 4.36 0.56
N LYS A 68 -19.18 3.69 1.70
CA LYS A 68 -20.20 2.85 2.33
C LYS A 68 -21.37 3.68 2.87
N HIS A 69 -21.10 4.90 3.36
CA HIS A 69 -22.13 5.84 3.77
C HIS A 69 -22.98 6.30 2.58
N PHE A 70 -22.33 6.73 1.50
CA PHE A 70 -23.00 7.12 0.25
C PHE A 70 -23.86 6.00 -0.33
N ALA A 71 -23.35 4.76 -0.34
CA ALA A 71 -24.09 3.60 -0.82
C ALA A 71 -25.36 3.34 0.01
N LYS A 72 -25.28 3.54 1.34
CA LYS A 72 -26.41 3.38 2.25
C LYS A 72 -27.46 4.47 2.04
N GLU A 73 -27.06 5.74 1.97
CA GLU A 73 -27.98 6.86 1.71
C GLU A 73 -28.68 6.72 0.36
N THR A 74 -27.94 6.32 -0.69
CA THR A 74 -28.51 6.12 -2.02
C THR A 74 -29.54 4.99 -2.01
N ALA A 75 -29.26 3.88 -1.33
CA ALA A 75 -30.21 2.77 -1.19
C ALA A 75 -31.49 3.20 -0.46
N GLU A 76 -31.35 4.02 0.59
CA GLU A 76 -32.48 4.52 1.39
C GLU A 76 -33.34 5.51 0.60
N GLN A 77 -32.71 6.41 -0.18
CA GLN A 77 -33.41 7.33 -1.07
C GLN A 77 -34.16 6.59 -2.19
N ILE A 78 -33.53 5.60 -2.84
CA ILE A 78 -34.18 4.79 -3.88
C ILE A 78 -35.39 4.04 -3.30
N ASN A 79 -35.25 3.48 -2.10
CA ASN A 79 -36.35 2.77 -1.45
C ASN A 79 -37.52 3.70 -1.12
N ASN A 80 -37.24 4.90 -0.59
CA ASN A 80 -38.27 5.92 -0.34
C ASN A 80 -38.99 6.37 -1.62
N ILE A 81 -38.26 6.60 -2.71
CA ILE A 81 -38.84 6.93 -4.02
C ILE A 81 -39.74 5.80 -4.52
N LYS A 82 -39.27 4.55 -4.42
CA LYS A 82 -40.03 3.36 -4.84
C LYS A 82 -41.34 3.23 -4.07
N VAL A 83 -41.30 3.36 -2.74
CA VAL A 83 -42.49 3.30 -1.88
C VAL A 83 -43.47 4.42 -2.22
N LYS A 84 -42.98 5.65 -2.44
CA LYS A 84 -43.81 6.80 -2.79
C LYS A 84 -44.47 6.66 -4.17
N CYS A 85 -43.76 6.10 -5.14
CA CYS A 85 -44.28 5.83 -6.48
C CYS A 85 -45.37 4.76 -6.47
N VAL A 86 -45.16 3.65 -5.74
CA VAL A 86 -46.17 2.58 -5.59
C VAL A 86 -47.44 3.14 -4.93
N LYS A 87 -47.30 4.00 -3.92
CA LYS A 87 -48.43 4.61 -3.23
C LYS A 87 -49.25 5.52 -4.16
N ASN A 88 -48.59 6.32 -5.00
CA ASN A 88 -49.24 7.21 -5.98
C ASN A 88 -49.82 6.51 -7.22
N HIS A 89 -49.63 5.20 -7.38
CA HIS A 89 -50.21 4.40 -8.48
C HIS A 89 -51.21 3.35 -7.98
N SER A 90 -51.48 3.32 -6.67
CA SER A 90 -52.47 2.43 -6.04
C SER A 90 -53.73 3.18 -5.58
N ASP A 91 -53.75 4.51 -5.70
CA ASP A 91 -54.92 5.40 -5.60
C ASP A 91 -55.37 5.82 -7.01
#